data_AF-A0A2Z6R916-F1
#
_entry.id   AF-A0A2Z6R916-F1
#
_cell.length_a   1.000
_cell.length_b   1.000
_cell.length_c   1.000
_cell.angle_alpha   90.00
_cell.angle_beta   90.00
_cell.angle_gamma   90.00
#
_symmetry.space_group_name_H-M   'P 1'
#
loop_
_entity.id
_entity.type
_entity.pdbx_description
1 polymer ?
#
loop_
_entity_poly.entity_id
_entity_poly.type
_entity_poly.pdbx_seq_one_letter_code
_entity_poly.pdbx_strand_id
1 'polypeptide(L)'
;MSLTVLVGTYNLNQRLLKKDLTNWLFTSSSQSLPEKPDIIAIGFQEFNEYPNAFLNINNKDRIKHCEEMIEEAIFNYTKERYFKEISSIFNGLALVIYVRDEGIKSKIKSKDVEQVGVGPIWAGNKGAIAARLMVSNINDTISICFICAHLAPHSHNVVKRNKDFKSIIERVIFNNNNNNNNNNNNNNKDITIYDNDYIFFFGDLNYRIEIEEKNKEHLIDLLNAKKHQSVIEFDQLNIEKRKGLIFNGFKEGEIKFPPTYKYNVGSIETFNYSKRIPGWCDRILYSSSRIESIVLHQYTSNNNYITSDHKPVSALFTISLDRGNNNNIINWFTKYNFKIDKWRFIKKIIGNFVIKIFGLLWWLVWTKIIVALIGIFVGWYFYYS
;
A
#
# COMPACT_ATOMS: atom_id res chain seq x y z
N MET A 1 -0.78 -9.79 26.43
CA MET A 1 -0.80 -8.38 25.99
C MET A 1 -0.94 -8.34 24.47
N SER A 2 -1.75 -7.43 23.93
CA SER A 2 -2.01 -7.33 22.49
C SER A 2 -1.97 -5.88 22.02
N LEU A 3 -1.80 -5.67 20.71
CA LEU A 3 -1.98 -4.37 20.07
C LEU A 3 -3.06 -4.45 19.01
N THR A 4 -3.74 -3.33 18.81
CA THR A 4 -4.72 -3.14 17.75
C THR A 4 -4.08 -2.36 16.60
N VAL A 5 -4.25 -2.86 15.37
CA VAL A 5 -3.57 -2.33 14.18
C VAL A 5 -4.61 -2.04 13.11
N LEU A 6 -4.76 -0.77 12.75
CA LEU A 6 -5.58 -0.33 11.62
C LEU A 6 -4.68 -0.15 10.40
N VAL A 7 -5.02 -0.81 9.29
CA VAL A 7 -4.32 -0.68 8.01
C VAL A 7 -5.29 -0.10 6.98
N GLY A 8 -4.91 0.98 6.32
CA GLY A 8 -5.68 1.62 5.25
C GLY A 8 -4.90 1.69 3.95
N THR A 9 -5.58 1.50 2.82
CA THR A 9 -5.03 1.76 1.49
C THR A 9 -5.98 2.57 0.62
N TYR A 10 -5.46 3.53 -0.14
CA TYR A 10 -6.25 4.30 -1.09
C TYR A 10 -5.41 4.80 -2.28
N ASN A 11 -5.73 4.34 -3.49
CA ASN A 11 -5.22 4.95 -4.71
C ASN A 11 -5.93 6.29 -4.97
N LEU A 12 -5.18 7.38 -4.94
CA LEU A 12 -5.72 8.74 -5.04
C LEU A 12 -5.98 9.18 -6.47
N ASN A 13 -5.55 8.41 -7.48
CA ASN A 13 -5.58 8.81 -8.89
C ASN A 13 -5.04 10.24 -9.07
N GLN A 14 -3.93 10.52 -8.38
CA GLN A 14 -3.22 11.79 -8.42
C GLN A 14 -4.02 12.98 -7.86
N ARG A 15 -5.22 12.76 -7.29
CA ARG A 15 -6.04 13.82 -6.70
C ARG A 15 -5.70 14.07 -5.23
N LEU A 16 -5.86 15.32 -4.80
CA LEU A 16 -5.80 15.66 -3.38
C LEU A 16 -6.98 15.04 -2.63
N LEU A 17 -6.73 14.65 -1.39
CA LEU A 17 -7.79 14.33 -0.44
C LEU A 17 -8.59 15.60 -0.13
N LYS A 18 -9.92 15.50 -0.17
CA LYS A 18 -10.84 16.64 0.04
C LYS A 18 -11.95 16.37 1.05
N LYS A 19 -12.11 15.12 1.46
CA LYS A 19 -13.18 14.65 2.32
C LYS A 19 -12.58 14.12 3.61
N ASP A 20 -13.20 14.45 4.74
CA ASP A 20 -12.88 13.90 6.05
C ASP A 20 -12.70 12.36 5.99
N LEU A 21 -11.62 11.86 6.60
CA LEU A 21 -11.24 10.45 6.52
C LEU A 21 -11.87 9.60 7.64
N THR A 22 -12.57 10.21 8.60
CA THR A 22 -13.10 9.55 9.80
C THR A 22 -13.98 8.34 9.43
N ASN A 23 -14.90 8.52 8.48
CA ASN A 23 -15.82 7.46 8.07
C ASN A 23 -15.14 6.30 7.30
N TRP A 24 -14.00 6.53 6.66
CA TRP A 24 -13.20 5.46 6.06
C TRP A 24 -12.37 4.71 7.10
N LEU A 25 -11.65 5.46 7.94
CA LEU A 25 -10.70 4.86 8.88
C LEU A 25 -11.40 4.18 10.06
N PHE A 26 -12.54 4.72 10.51
CA PHE A 26 -13.24 4.31 11.72
C PHE A 26 -14.72 4.03 11.45
N THR A 27 -15.02 3.21 10.44
CA THR A 27 -16.40 2.85 10.09
C THR A 27 -17.11 2.18 11.27
N SER A 28 -18.24 2.74 11.72
CA SER A 28 -19.02 2.32 12.89
C SER A 28 -19.75 0.97 12.76
N SER A 29 -19.40 0.14 11.77
CA SER A 29 -20.25 -0.96 11.30
C SER A 29 -20.24 -2.24 12.14
N SER A 30 -19.65 -2.25 13.35
CA SER A 30 -19.90 -3.33 14.32
C SER A 30 -19.58 -2.88 15.75
N GLN A 31 -20.41 -3.30 16.71
CA GLN A 31 -20.31 -3.04 18.15
C GLN A 31 -19.07 -3.67 18.82
N SER A 32 -18.05 -4.08 18.06
CA SER A 32 -16.88 -4.84 18.53
C SER A 32 -15.54 -4.29 18.09
N LEU A 33 -15.48 -3.13 17.44
CA LEU A 33 -14.18 -2.49 17.16
C LEU A 33 -13.58 -2.00 18.49
N PRO A 34 -12.29 -2.28 18.77
CA PRO A 34 -11.60 -1.60 19.86
C PRO A 34 -11.72 -0.09 19.65
N GLU A 35 -12.05 0.61 20.74
CA GLU A 35 -12.42 2.03 20.73
C GLU A 35 -11.33 2.92 20.10
N LYS A 36 -10.05 2.52 20.18
CA LYS A 36 -8.89 3.31 19.75
C LYS A 36 -7.74 2.40 19.29
N PRO A 37 -7.39 2.36 17.98
CA PRO A 37 -6.28 1.55 17.49
C PRO A 37 -4.93 1.96 18.08
N ASP A 38 -4.04 1.01 18.41
CA ASP A 38 -2.71 1.32 18.93
C ASP A 38 -1.73 1.75 17.83
N ILE A 39 -1.90 1.21 16.62
CA ILE A 39 -1.09 1.52 15.44
C ILE A 39 -2.03 1.77 14.27
N ILE A 40 -1.80 2.84 13.53
CA ILE A 40 -2.54 3.19 12.31
C ILE A 40 -1.54 3.33 11.17
N ALA A 41 -1.61 2.48 10.16
CA ALA A 41 -0.76 2.52 8.97
C ALA A 41 -1.60 2.81 7.72
N ILE A 42 -1.31 3.91 7.02
CA ILE A 42 -2.08 4.35 5.85
C ILE A 42 -1.16 4.47 4.66
N GLY A 43 -1.49 3.74 3.60
CA GLY A 43 -0.78 3.73 2.32
C GLY A 43 -1.58 4.40 1.22
N PHE A 44 -0.90 5.22 0.42
CA PHE A 44 -1.48 5.84 -0.77
C PHE A 44 -0.72 5.43 -2.02
N GLN A 45 -1.46 5.29 -3.12
CA GLN A 45 -0.92 5.05 -4.46
C GLN A 45 -1.42 6.13 -5.43
N GLU A 46 -0.69 6.31 -6.53
CA GLU A 46 -0.82 7.50 -7.37
C GLU A 46 -0.84 8.77 -6.52
N PHE A 47 0.04 8.80 -5.53
CA PHE A 47 0.06 9.82 -4.50
C PHE A 47 0.26 11.17 -5.15
N ASN A 48 1.30 11.36 -5.96
CA ASN A 48 1.61 12.62 -6.63
C ASN A 48 1.16 12.66 -8.09
N GLU A 49 0.88 13.86 -8.61
CA GLU A 49 0.65 14.11 -10.03
C GLU A 49 1.92 13.91 -10.86
N TYR A 50 1.78 13.38 -12.07
CA TYR A 50 2.90 13.31 -13.02
C TYR A 50 3.03 14.60 -13.84
N PRO A 51 4.27 15.09 -14.11
CA PRO A 51 5.55 14.45 -13.83
C PRO A 51 6.14 14.74 -12.42
N ASN A 52 5.47 15.55 -11.58
CA ASN A 52 5.98 15.96 -10.26
C ASN A 52 6.38 14.78 -9.37
N ALA A 53 5.63 13.68 -9.42
CA ALA A 53 5.93 12.44 -8.73
C ALA A 53 7.34 11.88 -9.05
N PHE A 54 7.81 12.00 -10.29
CA PHE A 54 9.12 11.50 -10.72
C PHE A 54 10.28 12.38 -10.26
N LEU A 55 9.99 13.66 -10.04
CA LEU A 55 10.95 14.68 -9.65
C LEU A 55 10.90 15.00 -8.15
N ASN A 56 9.97 14.37 -7.42
CA ASN A 56 9.68 14.65 -6.01
C ASN A 56 9.33 16.12 -5.75
N ILE A 57 8.68 16.78 -6.71
CA ILE A 57 8.24 18.18 -6.61
C ILE A 57 6.98 18.23 -5.74
N ASN A 58 6.92 19.21 -4.82
CA ASN A 58 5.81 19.45 -3.89
C ASN A 58 5.44 18.28 -2.95
N ASN A 59 6.32 17.28 -2.84
CA ASN A 59 6.14 16.14 -1.96
C ASN A 59 5.85 16.54 -0.50
N LYS A 60 6.53 17.58 -0.01
CA LYS A 60 6.41 18.05 1.39
C LYS A 60 5.02 18.61 1.70
N ASP A 61 4.48 19.47 0.84
CA ASP A 61 3.17 20.07 1.07
C ASP A 61 2.07 19.02 0.93
N ARG A 62 2.22 18.12 -0.05
CA ARG A 62 1.24 17.07 -0.28
C ARG A 62 1.17 16.06 0.86
N ILE A 63 2.32 15.60 1.38
CA ILE A 63 2.31 14.70 2.52
C ILE A 63 1.82 15.38 3.78
N LYS A 64 2.19 16.65 3.99
CA LYS A 64 1.68 17.44 5.12
C LYS A 64 0.15 17.55 5.08
N HIS A 65 -0.44 17.87 3.93
CA HIS A 65 -1.90 17.89 3.76
C HIS A 65 -2.54 16.54 4.10
N CYS A 66 -1.94 15.44 3.65
CA CYS A 66 -2.47 14.11 3.95
C CYS A 66 -2.33 13.74 5.43
N GLU A 67 -1.22 14.10 6.06
CA GLU A 67 -0.97 13.92 7.49
C GLU A 67 -1.99 14.72 8.32
N GLU A 68 -2.25 15.98 7.97
CA GLU A 68 -3.26 16.81 8.64
C GLU A 68 -4.65 16.18 8.57
N MET A 69 -5.05 15.66 7.39
CA MET A 69 -6.35 14.99 7.24
C MET A 69 -6.45 13.67 8.01
N ILE A 70 -5.34 12.93 8.13
CA ILE A 70 -5.30 11.70 8.95
C ILE A 70 -5.36 12.06 10.43
N GLU A 71 -4.58 13.04 10.88
CA GLU A 71 -4.52 13.52 12.26
C GLU A 71 -5.88 14.08 12.70
N GLU A 72 -6.55 14.84 11.83
CA GLU A 72 -7.91 15.32 12.07
C GLU A 72 -8.91 14.17 12.21
N ALA A 73 -8.86 13.17 11.33
CA ALA A 73 -9.74 12.01 11.43
C ALA A 73 -9.50 11.18 12.71
N ILE A 74 -8.22 10.97 13.07
CA ILE A 74 -7.82 10.32 14.33
C ILE A 74 -8.38 11.09 15.51
N PHE A 75 -8.19 12.42 15.55
CA PHE A 75 -8.67 13.26 16.64
C PHE A 75 -10.20 13.29 16.70
N ASN A 76 -10.88 13.37 15.55
CA ASN A 76 -12.33 13.39 15.47
C ASN A 76 -12.96 12.12 16.06
N TYR A 77 -12.35 10.95 15.81
CA TYR A 77 -12.83 9.68 16.34
C TYR A 77 -12.38 9.42 17.79
N THR A 78 -11.07 9.48 18.04
CA THR A 78 -10.46 9.01 19.30
C THR A 78 -10.42 10.07 20.40
N LYS A 79 -10.56 11.35 20.04
CA LYS A 79 -10.29 12.52 20.90
C LYS A 79 -8.85 12.57 21.44
N GLU A 80 -7.92 11.89 20.79
CA GLU A 80 -6.52 11.81 21.17
C GLU A 80 -5.59 12.26 20.04
N ARG A 81 -4.39 12.72 20.40
CA ARG A 81 -3.32 12.98 19.44
C ARG A 81 -2.39 11.78 19.40
N TYR A 82 -2.10 11.31 18.20
CA TYR A 82 -1.22 10.17 17.96
C TYR A 82 0.17 10.68 17.54
N PHE A 83 1.18 9.84 17.75
CA PHE A 83 2.54 10.15 17.33
C PHE A 83 2.82 9.57 15.95
N LYS A 84 3.23 10.44 15.03
CA LYS A 84 3.69 10.03 13.71
C LYS A 84 5.09 9.44 13.81
N GLU A 85 5.21 8.15 13.50
CA GLU A 85 6.48 7.42 13.58
C GLU A 85 7.16 7.25 12.24
N ILE A 86 6.37 7.05 11.17
CA ILE A 86 6.85 6.94 9.80
C ILE A 86 6.07 7.90 8.92
N SER A 87 6.78 8.62 8.06
CA SER A 87 6.24 9.35 6.93
C SER A 87 7.22 9.21 5.77
N SER A 88 6.82 8.47 4.74
CA SER A 88 7.69 8.14 3.61
C SER A 88 6.95 8.26 2.30
N ILE A 89 7.63 8.83 1.30
CA ILE A 89 7.15 8.97 -0.07
C ILE A 89 8.15 8.30 -0.98
N PHE A 90 7.65 7.54 -1.96
CA PHE A 90 8.42 6.93 -3.03
C PHE A 90 7.71 7.17 -4.35
N ASN A 91 8.07 8.28 -4.99
CA ASN A 91 7.46 8.77 -6.23
C ASN A 91 5.92 8.89 -6.13
N GLY A 92 5.19 7.90 -6.66
CA GLY A 92 3.73 7.83 -6.64
C GLY A 92 3.16 7.03 -5.47
N LEU A 93 3.96 6.65 -4.48
CA LEU A 93 3.51 5.98 -3.26
C LEU A 93 3.76 6.85 -2.03
N ALA A 94 2.91 6.73 -1.02
CA ALA A 94 3.17 7.24 0.32
C ALA A 94 2.77 6.20 1.38
N LEU A 95 3.46 6.22 2.51
CA LEU A 95 3.14 5.42 3.69
C LEU A 95 3.36 6.27 4.93
N VAL A 96 2.32 6.39 5.76
CA VAL A 96 2.35 7.10 7.04
C VAL A 96 1.91 6.14 8.14
N ILE A 97 2.65 6.11 9.25
CA ILE A 97 2.32 5.27 10.40
C ILE A 97 2.28 6.11 11.67
N TYR A 98 1.17 5.99 12.39
CA TYR A 98 0.92 6.62 13.68
C TYR A 98 0.83 5.57 14.78
N VAL A 99 1.24 5.93 15.99
CA VAL A 99 1.02 5.14 17.19
C VAL A 99 0.31 5.94 18.27
N ARG A 100 -0.50 5.23 19.06
CA ARG A 100 -1.31 5.80 20.13
C ARG A 100 -0.45 6.13 21.34
N ASP A 101 -0.59 7.34 21.87
CA ASP A 101 -0.01 7.79 23.15
C ASP A 101 1.50 7.55 23.39
N GLU A 102 2.01 8.06 24.52
CA GLU A 102 3.42 7.91 24.92
C GLU A 102 3.75 6.47 25.39
N GLY A 103 2.74 5.71 25.82
CA GLY A 103 2.87 4.34 26.30
C GLY A 103 3.10 3.31 25.18
N ILE A 104 2.59 3.53 23.96
CA ILE A 104 2.98 2.73 22.79
C ILE A 104 4.26 3.28 22.16
N LYS A 105 4.39 4.61 22.06
CA LYS A 105 5.59 5.24 21.49
C LYS A 105 6.88 4.83 22.20
N SER A 106 6.89 4.87 23.54
CA SER A 106 8.06 4.48 24.35
C SER A 106 8.47 3.01 24.16
N LYS A 107 7.56 2.16 23.65
CA LYS A 107 7.85 0.77 23.32
C LYS A 107 8.51 0.60 21.96
N ILE A 108 8.49 1.60 21.08
CA ILE A 108 9.15 1.53 19.77
C ILE A 108 10.65 1.70 19.96
N LYS A 109 11.41 0.63 19.72
CA LYS A 109 12.86 0.60 19.90
C LYS A 109 13.63 1.02 18.66
N SER A 110 13.13 0.66 17.50
CA SER A 110 13.73 1.06 16.23
C SER A 110 12.71 1.01 15.11
N LYS A 111 13.02 1.78 14.07
CA LYS A 111 12.24 1.87 12.85
C LYS A 111 13.15 1.88 11.65
N ASP A 112 12.70 1.26 10.56
CA ASP A 112 13.44 1.23 9.31
C ASP A 112 12.48 1.29 8.13
N VAL A 113 12.93 1.87 7.01
CA VAL A 113 12.12 2.03 5.80
C VAL A 113 12.96 1.70 4.59
N GLU A 114 12.46 0.79 3.76
CA GLU A 114 13.06 0.42 2.48
C GLU A 114 12.07 0.65 1.34
N GLN A 115 12.61 1.04 0.18
CA GLN A 115 11.83 1.42 -1.00
C GLN A 115 12.33 0.66 -2.23
N VAL A 116 11.44 -0.04 -2.91
CA VAL A 116 11.78 -0.88 -4.06
C VAL A 116 10.93 -0.52 -5.26
N GLY A 117 11.57 -0.12 -6.36
CA GLY A 117 10.93 0.09 -7.66
C GLY A 117 10.86 -1.19 -8.49
N VAL A 118 9.70 -1.46 -9.10
CA VAL A 118 9.43 -2.64 -9.95
C VAL A 118 8.82 -2.26 -11.31
N GLY A 119 8.70 -0.97 -11.59
CA GLY A 119 8.31 -0.46 -12.91
C GLY A 119 9.31 -0.82 -14.02
N PRO A 120 9.09 -0.33 -15.25
CA PRO A 120 10.04 -0.50 -16.34
C PRO A 120 11.45 -0.10 -15.89
N ILE A 121 12.43 -0.99 -16.11
CA ILE A 121 13.83 -0.80 -15.65
C ILE A 121 13.92 -0.46 -14.15
N TRP A 122 13.08 -1.11 -13.33
CA TRP A 122 12.99 -0.94 -11.87
C TRP A 122 12.64 0.48 -11.41
N ALA A 123 12.06 1.29 -12.29
CA ALA A 123 11.57 2.62 -11.95
C ALA A 123 10.53 2.56 -10.81
N GLY A 124 10.55 3.59 -9.95
CA GLY A 124 9.76 3.63 -8.72
C GLY A 124 8.32 4.15 -8.87
N ASN A 125 7.79 4.27 -10.08
CA ASN A 125 6.38 4.59 -10.33
C ASN A 125 5.43 3.43 -10.01
N LYS A 126 5.99 2.22 -9.98
CA LYS A 126 5.42 0.99 -9.45
C LYS A 126 6.45 0.41 -8.49
N GLY A 127 6.03 -0.18 -7.39
CA GLY A 127 6.95 -0.59 -6.35
C GLY A 127 6.30 -0.79 -5.01
N ALA A 128 7.10 -0.68 -3.96
CA ALA A 128 6.63 -0.68 -2.60
C ALA A 128 7.47 0.24 -1.69
N ILE A 129 6.80 0.78 -0.68
CA ILE A 129 7.43 1.29 0.54
C ILE A 129 7.18 0.23 1.61
N ALA A 130 8.25 -0.27 2.22
CA ALA A 130 8.18 -1.21 3.33
C ALA A 130 8.74 -0.55 4.59
N ALA A 131 7.94 -0.45 5.64
CA ALA A 131 8.34 0.07 6.94
C ALA A 131 8.35 -1.05 7.98
N ARG A 132 9.37 -1.06 8.84
CA ARG A 132 9.54 -2.03 9.92
C ARG A 132 9.58 -1.30 11.25
N LEU A 133 8.79 -1.76 12.21
CA LEU A 133 8.78 -1.28 13.59
C LEU A 133 9.19 -2.42 14.53
N MET A 134 10.12 -2.13 15.44
CA MET A 134 10.47 -2.99 16.57
C MET A 134 9.75 -2.50 17.81
N VAL A 135 8.76 -3.25 18.28
CA VAL A 135 7.91 -2.91 19.42
C VAL A 135 8.25 -3.83 20.59
N SER A 136 8.77 -3.24 21.66
CA SER A 136 9.09 -3.96 22.90
C SER A 136 7.86 -4.26 23.74
N ASN A 137 7.94 -5.38 24.43
CA ASN A 137 7.08 -5.81 25.52
C ASN A 137 7.99 -6.15 26.73
N ILE A 138 7.42 -6.51 27.87
CA ILE A 138 8.13 -6.77 29.14
C ILE A 138 9.26 -7.79 28.94
N ASN A 139 9.02 -8.85 28.17
CA ASN A 139 9.94 -9.99 28.03
C ASN A 139 10.58 -10.11 26.63
N ASP A 140 10.12 -9.32 25.64
CA ASP A 140 10.42 -9.60 24.24
C ASP A 140 10.35 -8.36 23.35
N THR A 141 10.88 -8.45 22.13
CA THR A 141 10.66 -7.43 21.09
C THR A 141 10.06 -8.06 19.85
N ILE A 142 8.92 -7.51 19.43
CA ILE A 142 8.13 -7.95 18.28
C ILE A 142 8.41 -7.03 17.10
N SER A 143 8.56 -7.63 15.93
CA SER A 143 8.78 -6.94 14.66
C SER A 143 7.50 -6.90 13.82
N ILE A 144 7.11 -5.70 13.39
CA ILE A 144 5.93 -5.46 12.58
C ILE A 144 6.35 -4.80 11.27
N CYS A 145 6.00 -5.40 10.14
CA CYS A 145 6.31 -4.91 8.82
C CYS A 145 5.05 -4.47 8.07
N PHE A 146 5.06 -3.25 7.54
CA PHE A 146 3.99 -2.67 6.75
C PHE A 146 4.51 -2.40 5.33
N ILE A 147 3.88 -3.00 4.32
CA ILE A 147 4.28 -2.85 2.92
C ILE A 147 3.12 -2.24 2.14
N CYS A 148 3.28 -0.98 1.73
CA CYS A 148 2.38 -0.30 0.81
C CYS A 148 2.93 -0.48 -0.62
N ALA A 149 2.19 -1.17 -1.48
CA ALA A 149 2.62 -1.51 -2.84
C ALA A 149 1.70 -0.93 -3.93
N HIS A 150 2.27 -0.75 -5.12
CA HIS A 150 1.56 -0.41 -6.34
C HIS A 150 2.13 -1.24 -7.49
N LEU A 151 1.40 -2.28 -7.90
CA LEU A 151 1.88 -3.27 -8.87
C LEU A 151 1.45 -2.94 -10.31
N ALA A 152 2.00 -3.66 -11.30
CA ALA A 152 1.73 -3.41 -12.71
C ALA A 152 0.22 -3.38 -13.07
N PRO A 153 -0.22 -2.37 -13.83
CA PRO A 153 -1.63 -2.20 -14.19
C PRO A 153 -2.04 -3.10 -15.36
N HIS A 154 -3.32 -3.07 -15.71
CA HIS A 154 -3.95 -3.80 -16.83
C HIS A 154 -4.17 -5.29 -16.59
N SER A 155 -5.29 -5.82 -17.09
CA SER A 155 -5.75 -7.19 -16.86
C SER A 155 -4.77 -8.26 -17.33
N HIS A 156 -4.15 -8.07 -18.50
CA HIS A 156 -3.20 -9.04 -19.08
C HIS A 156 -1.85 -9.14 -18.34
N ASN A 157 -1.54 -8.22 -17.41
CA ASN A 157 -0.24 -8.16 -16.73
C ASN A 157 -0.17 -8.99 -15.43
N VAL A 158 -0.97 -10.05 -15.30
CA VAL A 158 -0.97 -10.90 -14.09
C VAL A 158 0.41 -11.51 -13.81
N VAL A 159 1.08 -12.04 -14.83
CA VAL A 159 2.44 -12.59 -14.72
C VAL A 159 3.45 -11.51 -14.28
N LYS A 160 3.28 -10.27 -14.75
CA LYS A 160 4.13 -9.15 -14.34
C LYS A 160 3.87 -8.76 -12.88
N ARG A 161 2.62 -8.73 -12.42
CA ARG A 161 2.30 -8.50 -10.99
C ARG A 161 2.90 -9.57 -10.08
N ASN A 162 2.89 -10.84 -10.50
CA ASN A 162 3.55 -11.90 -9.75
C ASN A 162 5.07 -11.68 -9.66
N LYS A 163 5.70 -11.26 -10.77
CA LYS A 163 7.13 -10.89 -10.79
C LYS A 163 7.42 -9.64 -9.95
N ASP A 164 6.50 -8.67 -9.92
CA ASP A 164 6.61 -7.48 -9.08
C ASP A 164 6.57 -7.84 -7.60
N PHE A 165 5.61 -8.66 -7.17
CA PHE A 165 5.53 -9.22 -5.82
C PHE A 165 6.84 -9.92 -5.45
N LYS A 166 7.29 -10.87 -6.28
CA LYS A 166 8.55 -11.59 -6.05
C LYS A 166 9.74 -10.63 -5.93
N SER A 167 9.84 -9.65 -6.83
CA SER A 167 10.90 -8.65 -6.78
C SER A 167 10.87 -7.81 -5.51
N ILE A 168 9.70 -7.53 -4.93
CA ILE A 168 9.59 -6.82 -3.64
C ILE A 168 10.12 -7.72 -2.51
N ILE A 169 9.64 -8.97 -2.43
CA ILE A 169 10.08 -9.95 -1.42
C ILE A 169 11.60 -10.17 -1.45
N GLU A 170 12.20 -10.24 -2.63
CA GLU A 170 13.63 -10.53 -2.80
C GLU A 170 14.56 -9.31 -2.62
N ARG A 171 14.02 -8.08 -2.60
CA ARG A 171 14.83 -6.85 -2.57
C ARG A 171 14.62 -5.98 -1.34
N VAL A 172 13.50 -6.09 -0.64
CA VAL A 172 13.29 -5.39 0.64
C VAL A 172 14.14 -6.08 1.71
N ILE A 173 15.22 -5.41 2.11
CA ILE A 173 16.13 -5.83 3.17
C ILE A 173 16.25 -4.67 4.16
N PHE A 174 15.93 -4.94 5.43
CA PHE A 174 16.01 -3.97 6.51
C PHE A 174 17.40 -3.97 7.16
N ASN A 175 17.80 -2.80 7.65
CA ASN A 175 19.03 -2.60 8.41
C ASN A 175 18.94 -3.24 9.80
N ASN A 176 20.02 -3.92 10.20
CA ASN A 176 20.14 -4.46 11.56
C ASN A 176 20.92 -3.47 12.44
N ASN A 177 20.21 -2.58 13.13
CA ASN A 177 20.83 -1.53 13.96
C ASN A 177 21.36 -2.02 15.33
N ASN A 178 21.37 -3.32 15.61
CA ASN A 178 21.90 -3.87 16.88
C ASN A 178 23.44 -3.93 16.95
N ASN A 179 24.15 -3.38 15.96
CA ASN A 179 25.58 -3.59 15.75
C ASN A 179 26.52 -2.49 16.30
N ASN A 180 26.02 -1.56 17.13
CA ASN A 180 26.90 -0.54 17.74
C ASN A 180 27.73 -1.05 18.93
N ASN A 181 27.61 -2.33 19.31
CA ASN A 181 28.46 -2.94 20.33
C ASN A 181 29.49 -3.87 19.68
N ASN A 182 30.72 -3.37 19.63
CA ASN A 182 31.97 -4.06 19.32
C ASN A 182 31.92 -5.58 19.59
N ASN A 183 31.92 -6.39 18.52
CA ASN A 183 32.65 -7.65 18.47
C ASN A 183 32.73 -8.15 17.01
N ASN A 184 33.96 -8.39 16.57
CA ASN A 184 34.38 -8.77 15.21
C ASN A 184 33.94 -10.18 14.75
N ASN A 185 32.70 -10.59 15.00
CA ASN A 185 32.16 -11.84 14.46
C ASN A 185 31.06 -11.56 13.43
N ASN A 186 31.50 -11.64 12.16
CA ASN A 186 30.74 -11.54 10.92
C ASN A 186 29.53 -12.47 10.86
N ASN A 187 28.36 -12.03 11.33
CA ASN A 187 27.07 -12.54 10.86
C ASN A 187 26.10 -11.36 10.71
N ASN A 188 26.37 -10.49 9.73
CA ASN A 188 25.39 -9.52 9.22
C ASN A 188 24.25 -10.31 8.55
N LYS A 189 23.27 -10.75 9.35
CA LYS A 189 22.08 -11.39 8.83
C LYS A 189 21.20 -10.32 8.19
N ASP A 190 21.05 -10.40 6.87
CA ASP A 190 20.06 -9.63 6.12
C ASP A 190 18.66 -9.90 6.70
N ILE A 191 17.91 -8.84 7.03
CA ILE A 191 16.54 -8.96 7.58
C ILE A 191 15.54 -8.78 6.43
N THR A 192 14.88 -9.86 6.04
CA THR A 192 13.88 -9.87 4.95
C THR A 192 12.47 -9.56 5.47
N ILE A 193 11.50 -9.42 4.56
CA ILE A 193 10.08 -9.26 4.91
C ILE A 193 9.57 -10.40 5.80
N TYR A 194 9.93 -11.65 5.49
CA TYR A 194 9.44 -12.84 6.22
C TYR A 194 10.18 -13.13 7.53
N ASP A 195 11.24 -12.38 7.86
CA ASP A 195 11.88 -12.43 9.18
C ASP A 195 11.11 -11.62 10.24
N ASN A 196 9.98 -10.99 9.87
CA ASN A 196 9.15 -10.23 10.80
C ASN A 196 8.06 -11.09 11.44
N ASP A 197 7.72 -10.79 12.69
CA ASP A 197 6.68 -11.51 13.45
C ASP A 197 5.29 -11.26 12.86
N TYR A 198 5.06 -10.05 12.36
CA TYR A 198 3.83 -9.60 11.73
C TYR A 198 4.12 -8.87 10.43
N ILE A 199 3.34 -9.16 9.39
CA ILE A 199 3.50 -8.58 8.07
C ILE A 199 2.13 -8.16 7.56
N PHE A 200 1.99 -6.91 7.15
CA PHE A 200 0.82 -6.37 6.46
C PHE A 200 1.25 -5.92 5.08
N PHE A 201 0.75 -6.58 4.03
CA PHE A 201 1.03 -6.24 2.64
C PHE A 201 -0.26 -5.70 2.01
N PHE A 202 -0.25 -4.43 1.64
CA PHE A 202 -1.43 -3.72 1.19
C PHE A 202 -1.11 -2.74 0.08
N GLY A 203 -2.14 -2.27 -0.61
CA GLY A 203 -1.96 -1.31 -1.70
C GLY A 203 -2.90 -1.52 -2.86
N ASP A 204 -2.64 -0.79 -3.94
CA ASP A 204 -3.19 -1.08 -5.26
C ASP A 204 -2.36 -2.21 -5.90
N LEU A 205 -2.78 -3.44 -5.61
CA LEU A 205 -2.15 -4.65 -6.12
C LEU A 205 -2.52 -4.91 -7.59
N ASN A 206 -3.51 -4.18 -8.13
CA ASN A 206 -3.87 -4.17 -9.54
C ASN A 206 -4.26 -5.53 -10.16
N TYR A 207 -4.48 -6.57 -9.36
CA TYR A 207 -5.11 -7.81 -9.84
C TYR A 207 -6.55 -7.52 -10.25
N ARG A 208 -6.97 -8.13 -11.36
CA ARG A 208 -8.24 -7.83 -12.03
C ARG A 208 -9.14 -9.07 -12.02
N ILE A 209 -10.34 -8.90 -12.56
CA ILE A 209 -11.18 -10.04 -12.92
C ILE A 209 -10.67 -10.65 -14.23
N GLU A 210 -10.41 -11.96 -14.21
CA GLU A 210 -10.03 -12.77 -15.36
C GLU A 210 -11.30 -13.37 -15.98
N ILE A 211 -11.60 -12.99 -17.22
CA ILE A 211 -12.77 -13.51 -17.91
C ILE A 211 -12.56 -13.51 -19.42
N GLU A 212 -13.11 -14.51 -20.09
CA GLU A 212 -13.19 -14.56 -21.54
C GLU A 212 -14.20 -13.53 -22.05
N GLU A 213 -13.94 -12.92 -23.21
CA GLU A 213 -14.79 -11.83 -23.74
C GLU A 213 -16.26 -12.25 -23.89
N LYS A 214 -16.52 -13.52 -24.25
CA LYS A 214 -17.88 -14.07 -24.39
C LYS A 214 -18.70 -14.07 -23.08
N ASN A 215 -18.05 -14.06 -21.91
CA ASN A 215 -18.72 -14.11 -20.61
C ASN A 215 -18.81 -12.72 -19.94
N LYS A 216 -18.32 -11.67 -20.61
CA LYS A 216 -18.22 -10.33 -20.04
C LYS A 216 -19.57 -9.70 -19.73
N GLU A 217 -20.57 -9.88 -20.59
CA GLU A 217 -21.93 -9.37 -20.35
C GLU A 217 -22.55 -10.02 -19.10
N HIS A 218 -22.46 -11.34 -18.98
CA HIS A 218 -22.92 -12.06 -17.79
C HIS A 218 -22.25 -11.55 -16.51
N LEU A 219 -20.95 -11.26 -16.54
CA LEU A 219 -20.24 -10.69 -15.39
C LEU A 219 -20.75 -9.29 -15.04
N ILE A 220 -21.03 -8.46 -16.04
CA ILE A 220 -21.61 -7.13 -15.84
C ILE A 220 -22.98 -7.25 -15.17
N ASP A 221 -23.81 -8.22 -15.58
CA ASP A 221 -25.11 -8.49 -14.95
C ASP A 221 -24.94 -8.91 -13.48
N LEU A 222 -23.98 -9.79 -13.17
CA LEU A 222 -23.66 -10.16 -11.79
C LEU A 222 -23.22 -8.97 -10.94
N LEU A 223 -22.37 -8.09 -11.51
CA LEU A 223 -21.91 -6.87 -10.84
C LEU A 223 -23.06 -5.89 -10.57
N ASN A 224 -23.92 -5.67 -11.57
CA ASN A 224 -25.09 -4.80 -11.44
C ASN A 224 -26.12 -5.36 -10.45
N ALA A 225 -26.28 -6.69 -10.41
CA ALA A 225 -27.11 -7.39 -9.43
C ALA A 225 -26.47 -7.49 -8.03
N LYS A 226 -25.30 -6.85 -7.81
CA LYS A 226 -24.53 -6.87 -6.55
C LYS A 226 -24.18 -8.30 -6.07
N LYS A 227 -24.08 -9.26 -6.99
CA LYS A 227 -23.69 -10.67 -6.74
C LYS A 227 -22.17 -10.80 -6.64
N HIS A 228 -21.55 -10.04 -5.75
CA HIS A 228 -20.09 -9.92 -5.64
C HIS A 228 -19.39 -11.24 -5.36
N GLN A 229 -20.01 -12.13 -4.58
CA GLN A 229 -19.45 -13.43 -4.25
C GLN A 229 -19.31 -14.36 -5.47
N SER A 230 -20.16 -14.23 -6.49
CA SER A 230 -20.01 -14.98 -7.74
C SER A 230 -18.90 -14.42 -8.62
N VAL A 231 -18.63 -13.11 -8.50
CA VAL A 231 -17.60 -12.42 -9.30
C VAL A 231 -16.19 -12.66 -8.73
N ILE A 232 -16.07 -12.81 -7.40
CA ILE A 232 -14.77 -12.98 -6.72
C ILE A 232 -14.05 -14.28 -7.11
N GLU A 233 -14.77 -15.28 -7.64
CA GLU A 233 -14.19 -16.54 -8.12
C GLU A 233 -13.25 -16.34 -9.32
N PHE A 234 -13.50 -15.29 -10.08
CA PHE A 234 -12.73 -14.85 -11.25
C PHE A 234 -11.62 -13.84 -10.89
N ASP A 235 -11.41 -13.54 -9.60
CA ASP A 235 -10.36 -12.62 -9.15
C ASP A 235 -8.97 -13.23 -9.36
N GLN A 236 -8.13 -12.55 -10.14
CA GLN A 236 -6.78 -13.00 -10.45
C GLN A 236 -5.93 -13.18 -9.20
N LEU A 237 -6.07 -12.35 -8.17
CA LEU A 237 -5.27 -12.53 -6.95
C LEU A 237 -5.61 -13.84 -6.27
N ASN A 238 -6.90 -14.16 -6.13
CA ASN A 238 -7.36 -15.43 -5.57
C ASN A 238 -6.95 -16.63 -6.41
N ILE A 239 -7.04 -16.52 -7.74
CA ILE A 239 -6.58 -17.57 -8.67
C ILE A 239 -5.07 -17.81 -8.50
N GLU A 240 -4.26 -16.76 -8.53
CA GLU A 240 -2.80 -16.88 -8.42
C GLU A 240 -2.33 -17.34 -7.03
N LYS A 241 -3.02 -16.94 -5.95
CA LYS A 241 -2.77 -17.46 -4.59
C LYS A 241 -3.03 -18.96 -4.50
N ARG A 242 -4.12 -19.45 -5.11
CA ARG A 242 -4.45 -20.89 -5.16
C ARG A 242 -3.41 -21.70 -5.93
N LYS A 243 -2.78 -21.12 -6.96
CA LYS A 243 -1.65 -21.74 -7.66
C LYS A 243 -0.39 -21.86 -6.80
N GLY A 244 -0.33 -21.18 -5.65
CA GLY A 244 0.77 -21.28 -4.69
C GLY A 244 2.06 -20.58 -5.16
N LEU A 245 1.98 -19.63 -6.09
CA LEU A 245 3.16 -18.96 -6.66
C LEU A 245 3.44 -17.58 -6.06
N ILE A 246 2.45 -17.00 -5.37
CA ILE A 246 2.48 -15.63 -4.84
C ILE A 246 1.76 -15.55 -3.49
N PHE A 247 2.13 -14.58 -2.67
CA PHE A 247 1.55 -14.32 -1.35
C PHE A 247 1.48 -15.55 -0.44
N ASN A 248 2.48 -16.42 -0.53
CA ASN A 248 2.48 -17.62 0.27
C ASN A 248 2.66 -17.32 1.77
N GLY A 249 1.85 -17.96 2.61
CA GLY A 249 1.81 -17.67 4.05
C GLY A 249 0.96 -16.45 4.41
N PHE A 250 0.54 -15.64 3.43
CA PHE A 250 -0.40 -14.55 3.65
C PHE A 250 -1.85 -15.05 3.66
N LYS A 251 -2.62 -14.47 4.57
CA LYS A 251 -4.08 -14.55 4.65
C LYS A 251 -4.68 -13.23 4.17
N GLU A 252 -5.95 -13.27 3.85
CA GLU A 252 -6.75 -12.11 3.47
C GLU A 252 -8.16 -12.32 4.03
N GLY A 253 -8.82 -11.24 4.44
CA GLY A 253 -10.20 -11.30 4.91
C GLY A 253 -11.18 -11.65 3.79
N GLU A 254 -12.34 -12.17 4.17
CA GLU A 254 -13.44 -12.34 3.23
C GLU A 254 -13.89 -10.97 2.68
N ILE A 255 -13.98 -10.84 1.36
CA ILE A 255 -14.35 -9.59 0.70
C ILE A 255 -15.88 -9.50 0.64
N LYS A 256 -16.45 -8.64 1.50
CA LYS A 256 -17.90 -8.39 1.60
C LYS A 256 -18.35 -7.05 1.02
N PHE A 257 -17.44 -6.37 0.31
CA PHE A 257 -17.65 -5.05 -0.27
C PHE A 257 -17.54 -5.10 -1.81
N PRO A 258 -18.19 -4.18 -2.54
CA PRO A 258 -18.13 -4.13 -4.01
C PRO A 258 -16.70 -3.94 -4.53
N PRO A 259 -16.44 -4.20 -5.82
CA PRO A 259 -15.18 -3.83 -6.45
C PRO A 259 -14.79 -2.39 -6.15
N THR A 260 -13.51 -2.16 -5.90
CA THR A 260 -12.99 -0.84 -5.52
C THR A 260 -12.57 0.00 -6.71
N TYR A 261 -12.50 -0.59 -7.90
CA TYR A 261 -12.08 0.04 -9.16
C TYR A 261 -12.85 -0.60 -10.32
N LYS A 262 -13.17 0.06 -11.44
CA LYS A 262 -12.95 1.47 -11.80
C LYS A 262 -14.27 2.21 -11.78
N TYR A 263 -14.40 3.22 -10.93
CA TYR A 263 -15.59 4.06 -10.88
C TYR A 263 -15.49 5.23 -11.85
N ASN A 264 -16.65 5.79 -12.20
CA ASN A 264 -16.69 7.16 -12.70
C ASN A 264 -16.32 8.10 -11.55
N VAL A 265 -15.32 8.96 -11.77
CA VAL A 265 -14.94 9.99 -10.78
C VAL A 265 -16.17 10.84 -10.46
N GLY A 266 -16.41 11.09 -9.17
CA GLY A 266 -17.61 11.76 -8.67
C GLY A 266 -18.79 10.83 -8.36
N SER A 267 -18.74 9.55 -8.75
CA SER A 267 -19.83 8.61 -8.48
C SER A 267 -19.59 7.75 -7.23
N ILE A 268 -20.66 7.47 -6.48
CA ILE A 268 -20.66 6.55 -5.35
C ILE A 268 -20.76 5.10 -5.82
N GLU A 269 -21.63 4.79 -6.80
CA GLU A 269 -21.96 3.41 -7.21
C GLU A 269 -21.68 3.10 -8.69
N THR A 270 -21.47 4.11 -9.54
CA THR A 270 -21.39 3.88 -10.99
C THR A 270 -19.99 3.49 -11.43
N PHE A 271 -19.86 2.26 -11.93
CA PHE A 271 -18.67 1.77 -12.59
C PHE A 271 -18.47 2.34 -13.99
N ASN A 272 -17.21 2.44 -14.42
CA ASN A 272 -16.83 2.85 -15.77
C ASN A 272 -16.56 1.63 -16.66
N TYR A 273 -17.63 0.96 -17.10
CA TYR A 273 -17.56 -0.25 -17.93
C TYR A 273 -16.92 -0.02 -19.30
N SER A 274 -16.97 1.21 -19.84
CA SER A 274 -16.37 1.52 -21.15
C SER A 274 -14.83 1.52 -21.12
N LYS A 275 -14.23 1.72 -19.94
CA LYS A 275 -12.77 1.71 -19.77
C LYS A 275 -12.25 0.38 -19.27
N ARG A 276 -12.90 -0.23 -18.28
CA ARG A 276 -12.43 -1.46 -17.62
C ARG A 276 -13.58 -2.23 -16.97
N ILE A 277 -13.43 -3.55 -16.92
CA ILE A 277 -14.22 -4.41 -16.01
C ILE A 277 -13.84 -4.04 -14.57
N PRO A 278 -14.82 -3.77 -13.68
CA PRO A 278 -14.56 -3.54 -12.27
C PRO A 278 -13.91 -4.73 -11.56
N GLY A 279 -13.01 -4.47 -10.62
CA GLY A 279 -12.37 -5.50 -9.79
C GLY A 279 -11.80 -4.93 -8.49
N TRP A 280 -11.35 -5.83 -7.62
CA TRP A 280 -10.73 -5.51 -6.33
C TRP A 280 -9.23 -5.32 -6.49
N CYS A 281 -8.84 -4.12 -6.92
CA CYS A 281 -7.43 -3.76 -7.10
C CYS A 281 -6.76 -3.42 -5.76
N ASP A 282 -7.53 -2.85 -4.83
CA ASP A 282 -7.06 -2.36 -3.54
C ASP A 282 -7.24 -3.42 -2.45
N ARG A 283 -6.14 -3.96 -1.90
CA ARG A 283 -6.15 -5.19 -1.08
C ARG A 283 -5.32 -5.03 0.19
N ILE A 284 -5.65 -5.81 1.22
CA ILE A 284 -4.90 -5.89 2.48
C ILE A 284 -4.74 -7.36 2.85
N LEU A 285 -3.50 -7.84 2.75
CA LEU A 285 -3.09 -9.18 3.13
C LEU A 285 -2.23 -9.12 4.38
N TYR A 286 -2.25 -10.19 5.18
CA TYR A 286 -1.52 -10.24 6.44
C TYR A 286 -0.90 -11.62 6.68
N SER A 287 0.23 -11.67 7.37
CA SER A 287 0.92 -12.89 7.74
C SER A 287 1.51 -12.76 9.14
N SER A 288 1.66 -13.88 9.84
CA SER A 288 2.46 -13.96 11.05
C SER A 288 3.40 -15.15 10.99
N SER A 289 4.55 -15.02 11.64
CA SER A 289 5.47 -16.13 11.91
C SER A 289 4.90 -17.14 12.92
N ARG A 290 3.82 -16.75 13.64
CA ARG A 290 3.17 -17.54 14.69
C ARG A 290 1.74 -17.90 14.29
N ILE A 291 1.30 -19.07 14.75
CA ILE A 291 -0.08 -19.54 14.55
C ILE A 291 -1.02 -18.76 15.48
N GLU A 292 -2.23 -18.43 14.99
CA GLU A 292 -3.31 -17.81 15.78
C GLU A 292 -2.96 -16.52 16.54
N SER A 293 -1.95 -15.80 16.06
CA SER A 293 -1.42 -14.59 16.69
C SER A 293 -2.03 -13.29 16.15
N ILE A 294 -2.80 -13.35 15.06
CA ILE A 294 -3.51 -12.24 14.42
C ILE A 294 -5.00 -12.58 14.35
N VAL A 295 -5.83 -11.66 14.85
CA VAL A 295 -7.28 -11.67 14.66
C VAL A 295 -7.67 -10.52 13.74
N LEU A 296 -8.41 -10.79 12.68
CA LEU A 296 -9.01 -9.78 11.80
C LEU A 296 -10.43 -9.47 12.31
N HIS A 297 -10.70 -8.21 12.62
CA HIS A 297 -12.01 -7.75 13.11
C HIS A 297 -12.88 -7.14 12.02
N GLN A 298 -12.25 -6.41 11.09
CA GLN A 298 -12.96 -5.72 10.02
C GLN A 298 -12.11 -5.71 8.76
N TYR A 299 -12.75 -5.90 7.61
CA TYR A 299 -12.17 -5.67 6.29
C TYR A 299 -13.24 -5.08 5.37
N THR A 300 -13.11 -3.80 5.04
CA THR A 300 -14.18 -3.04 4.38
C THR A 300 -13.66 -2.00 3.40
N SER A 301 -14.55 -1.48 2.56
CA SER A 301 -14.33 -0.33 1.69
C SER A 301 -15.42 0.71 1.92
N ASN A 302 -15.12 1.98 1.63
CA ASN A 302 -16.08 3.07 1.77
C ASN A 302 -16.33 3.77 0.42
N ASN A 303 -17.52 3.56 -0.15
CA ASN A 303 -17.90 4.09 -1.45
C ASN A 303 -18.15 5.61 -1.48
N ASN A 304 -18.28 6.25 -0.31
CA ASN A 304 -18.58 7.68 -0.19
C ASN A 304 -17.39 8.59 -0.55
N TYR A 305 -16.22 8.02 -0.85
CA TYR A 305 -15.05 8.75 -1.34
C TYR A 305 -15.02 8.67 -2.87
N ILE A 306 -15.22 9.83 -3.50
CA ILE A 306 -15.54 9.94 -4.93
C ILE A 306 -14.51 10.77 -5.72
N THR A 307 -13.47 11.27 -5.06
CA THR A 307 -12.42 12.08 -5.71
C THR A 307 -11.53 11.25 -6.64
N SER A 308 -11.34 9.97 -6.30
CA SER A 308 -10.64 8.99 -7.12
C SER A 308 -11.64 8.10 -7.86
N ASP A 309 -11.16 7.40 -8.89
CA ASP A 309 -11.84 6.27 -9.51
C ASP A 309 -11.65 4.95 -8.75
N HIS A 310 -10.85 4.98 -7.68
CA HIS A 310 -10.74 3.94 -6.67
C HIS A 310 -11.57 4.27 -5.42
N LYS A 311 -11.91 3.23 -4.65
CA LYS A 311 -12.52 3.36 -3.32
C LYS A 311 -11.52 2.95 -2.24
N PRO A 312 -11.41 3.72 -1.15
CA PRO A 312 -10.49 3.41 -0.07
C PRO A 312 -10.89 2.11 0.65
N VAL A 313 -9.90 1.36 1.12
CA VAL A 313 -10.06 0.08 1.82
C VAL A 313 -9.36 0.16 3.18
N SER A 314 -9.97 -0.43 4.21
CA SER A 314 -9.36 -0.53 5.55
C SER A 314 -9.59 -1.90 6.17
N ALA A 315 -8.66 -2.30 7.04
CA ALA A 315 -8.77 -3.50 7.84
C ALA A 315 -8.25 -3.26 9.27
N LEU A 316 -8.97 -3.80 10.25
CA LEU A 316 -8.61 -3.70 11.67
C LEU A 316 -8.24 -5.06 12.21
N PHE A 317 -7.11 -5.11 12.92
CA PHE A 317 -6.53 -6.33 13.47
C PHE A 317 -6.26 -6.20 14.96
N THR A 318 -6.22 -7.33 15.65
CA THR A 318 -5.52 -7.47 16.93
C THR A 318 -4.35 -8.44 16.75
N ILE A 319 -3.18 -8.06 17.26
CA ILE A 319 -1.96 -8.86 17.24
C ILE A 319 -1.50 -9.18 18.67
N SER A 320 -1.05 -10.40 18.93
CA SER A 320 -0.48 -10.78 20.23
C SER A 320 0.97 -10.27 20.39
N LEU A 321 1.30 -9.67 21.53
CA LEU A 321 2.69 -9.34 21.86
C LEU A 321 3.41 -10.45 22.64
N ASP A 322 2.69 -11.50 23.03
CA ASP A 322 3.29 -12.64 23.72
C ASP A 322 3.78 -13.66 22.69
N ARG A 323 5.04 -14.10 22.81
CA ARG A 323 5.60 -15.18 21.99
C ARG A 323 5.14 -16.56 22.45
N GLY A 324 4.73 -16.71 23.72
CA GLY A 324 4.48 -18.02 24.32
C GLY A 324 5.69 -18.95 24.22
N ASN A 325 5.51 -20.22 24.58
CA ASN A 325 6.55 -21.28 24.46
C ASN A 325 6.68 -21.87 23.04
N ASN A 326 6.06 -21.23 22.02
CA ASN A 326 5.96 -21.82 20.69
C ASN A 326 7.25 -21.62 19.88
N ASN A 327 8.09 -22.66 19.87
CA ASN A 327 9.30 -22.74 19.04
C ASN A 327 9.03 -22.92 17.52
N ASN A 328 7.77 -23.01 17.09
CA ASN A 328 7.41 -23.22 15.68
C ASN A 328 7.32 -21.89 14.92
N ILE A 329 8.46 -21.22 14.75
CA ILE A 329 8.58 -20.05 13.86
C ILE A 329 8.52 -20.55 12.42
N ILE A 330 7.49 -20.18 11.68
CA ILE A 330 7.39 -20.51 10.25
C ILE A 330 8.17 -19.46 9.46
N ASN A 331 9.34 -19.83 8.92
CA ASN A 331 10.03 -18.98 7.95
C ASN A 331 9.54 -19.27 6.53
N TRP A 332 8.62 -18.44 6.04
CA TRP A 332 8.09 -18.55 4.69
C TRP A 332 9.13 -18.20 3.61
N PHE A 333 10.16 -17.41 3.92
CA PHE A 333 11.20 -17.04 2.95
C PHE A 333 11.91 -18.28 2.42
N THR A 334 12.36 -19.14 3.35
CA THR A 334 13.08 -20.38 3.02
C THR A 334 12.13 -21.44 2.49
N LYS A 335 10.93 -21.58 3.06
CA LYS A 335 9.92 -22.55 2.61
C LYS A 335 9.53 -22.39 1.14
N TYR A 336 9.58 -21.17 0.61
CA TYR A 336 9.25 -20.88 -0.80
C TYR A 336 10.47 -20.54 -1.66
N ASN A 337 11.68 -20.84 -1.18
CA ASN A 337 12.93 -20.68 -1.94
C ASN A 337 13.14 -19.28 -2.54
N PHE A 338 12.64 -18.23 -1.87
CA PHE A 338 13.00 -16.86 -2.23
C PHE A 338 14.50 -16.65 -1.99
N LYS A 339 15.12 -15.79 -2.80
CA LYS A 339 16.54 -15.46 -2.67
C LYS A 339 16.73 -13.97 -2.67
N ILE A 340 17.57 -13.47 -1.76
CA ILE A 340 17.95 -12.07 -1.76
C ILE A 340 18.59 -11.73 -3.10
N ASP A 341 18.05 -10.71 -3.76
CA ASP A 341 18.53 -10.25 -5.05
C ASP A 341 19.90 -9.57 -4.86
N LYS A 342 20.95 -10.21 -5.38
CA LYS A 342 22.32 -9.71 -5.32
C LYS A 342 22.49 -8.37 -6.04
N TRP A 343 21.62 -8.06 -7.00
CA TRP A 343 21.64 -6.83 -7.78
C TRP A 343 20.73 -5.73 -7.22
N ARG A 344 20.14 -5.92 -6.02
CA ARG A 344 19.15 -4.99 -5.44
C ARG A 344 19.63 -3.54 -5.41
N PHE A 345 20.89 -3.31 -5.01
CA PHE A 345 21.49 -1.97 -4.92
C PHE A 345 21.64 -1.32 -6.30
N ILE A 346 22.17 -2.07 -7.27
CA ILE A 346 22.34 -1.61 -8.65
C ILE A 346 20.98 -1.30 -9.27
N LYS A 347 19.99 -2.18 -9.10
CA LYS A 347 18.62 -1.96 -9.58
C LYS A 347 17.96 -0.74 -8.94
N LYS A 348 18.21 -0.48 -7.66
CA LYS A 348 17.72 0.72 -6.95
C LYS A 348 18.33 1.99 -7.54
N ILE A 349 19.65 2.01 -7.76
CA ILE A 349 20.36 3.13 -8.38
C ILE A 349 19.84 3.39 -9.80
N ILE A 350 19.80 2.35 -10.64
CA ILE A 350 19.33 2.46 -12.03
C ILE A 350 17.88 2.93 -12.08
N GLY A 351 16.98 2.32 -11.30
CA GLY A 351 15.57 2.69 -11.28
C GLY A 351 15.35 4.15 -10.87
N ASN A 352 16.10 4.62 -9.87
CA ASN A 352 16.07 6.03 -9.44
C ASN A 352 16.64 6.99 -10.49
N PHE A 353 17.67 6.58 -11.22
CA PHE A 353 18.20 7.36 -12.32
C PHE A 353 17.21 7.47 -13.48
N VAL A 354 16.68 6.33 -13.94
CA VAL A 354 15.72 6.24 -15.05
C VAL A 354 14.48 7.09 -14.77
N ILE A 355 13.92 7.00 -13.56
CA ILE A 355 12.70 7.74 -13.24
C ILE A 355 12.92 9.26 -13.24
N LYS A 356 14.07 9.72 -12.74
CA LYS A 356 14.42 11.15 -12.75
C LYS A 356 14.65 11.68 -14.16
N ILE A 357 15.37 10.93 -15.00
CA ILE A 357 15.57 11.30 -16.41
C ILE A 357 14.24 11.36 -17.15
N PHE A 358 13.39 10.34 -16.98
CA PHE A 358 12.07 10.32 -17.59
C PHE A 358 11.20 11.51 -17.11
N GLY A 359 11.24 11.81 -15.81
CA GLY A 359 10.57 12.97 -15.23
C GLY A 359 11.06 14.30 -15.79
N LEU A 360 12.38 14.48 -15.95
CA LEU A 360 12.98 15.69 -16.52
C LEU A 360 12.60 15.86 -18.00
N LEU A 361 12.70 14.79 -18.79
CA LEU A 361 12.32 14.81 -20.20
C LEU A 361 10.82 15.15 -20.35
N TRP A 362 9.97 14.53 -19.55
CA TRP A 362 8.53 14.85 -19.54
C TRP A 362 8.31 16.31 -19.16
N TRP A 363 8.93 16.79 -18.08
CA TRP A 363 8.79 18.17 -17.62
C TRP A 363 9.23 19.18 -18.69
N LEU A 364 10.35 18.93 -19.39
CA LEU A 364 10.82 19.77 -20.50
C LEU A 364 9.86 19.80 -21.69
N VAL A 365 9.24 18.67 -22.03
CA VAL A 365 8.21 18.64 -23.07
C VAL A 365 6.99 19.45 -22.64
N TRP A 366 6.57 19.31 -21.38
CA TRP A 366 5.43 20.03 -20.82
C TRP A 366 5.65 21.55 -20.79
N THR A 367 6.84 22.00 -20.39
CA THR A 367 7.18 23.44 -20.39
C THR A 367 7.24 23.99 -21.82
N LYS A 368 7.77 23.24 -22.79
CA LYS A 368 7.74 23.65 -24.21
C LYS A 368 6.31 23.82 -24.74
N ILE A 369 5.40 22.91 -24.37
CA ILE A 369 3.99 23.02 -24.74
C ILE A 369 3.36 24.29 -24.11
N ILE A 370 3.62 24.56 -22.83
CA ILE A 370 3.12 25.77 -22.16
C ILE A 370 3.64 27.03 -22.85
N VAL A 371 4.94 27.12 -23.12
CA VAL A 371 5.55 28.28 -23.79
C VAL A 371 4.95 28.46 -25.19
N ALA A 372 4.74 27.38 -25.94
CA ALA A 372 4.09 27.45 -27.26
C ALA A 372 2.64 27.95 -27.16
N LEU A 373 1.86 27.45 -26.20
CA LEU A 373 0.46 27.87 -26.00
C LEU A 373 0.35 29.33 -25.55
N ILE A 374 1.23 29.78 -24.65
CA ILE A 374 1.31 31.20 -24.24
C ILE A 374 1.73 32.07 -25.42
N GLY A 375 2.72 31.65 -26.21
CA GLY A 375 3.15 32.38 -27.40
C GLY A 375 2.04 32.53 -28.44
N ILE A 376 1.23 31.48 -28.65
CA ILE A 376 0.03 31.53 -29.52
C ILE A 376 -1.01 32.49 -28.94
N PHE A 377 -1.29 32.43 -27.64
CA PHE A 377 -2.28 33.31 -27.00
C PHE A 377 -1.85 34.78 -27.03
N VAL A 378 -0.59 35.07 -26.73
CA VAL A 378 -0.02 36.42 -26.80
C VAL A 378 -0.01 36.93 -28.24
N GLY A 379 0.40 36.10 -29.20
CA GLY A 379 0.34 36.44 -30.63
C GLY A 379 -1.10 36.71 -31.12
N TRP A 380 -2.08 35.92 -30.67
CA TRP A 380 -3.49 36.15 -30.94
C TRP A 380 -3.99 37.46 -30.32
N TYR A 381 -3.67 37.71 -29.04
CA TYR A 381 -4.05 38.95 -28.35
C TYR A 381 -3.52 40.19 -29.06
N PHE A 382 -2.26 40.21 -29.50
CA PHE A 382 -1.68 41.33 -30.24
C PHE A 382 -2.11 41.45 -31.70
N TYR A 383 -2.67 40.39 -32.30
CA TYR A 383 -3.22 40.44 -33.66
C TYR A 383 -4.66 40.96 -33.68
N TYR A 384 -5.41 40.75 -32.58
CA TYR A 384 -6.84 41.09 -32.47
C TYR A 384 -7.15 42.22 -31.47
N SER A 385 -6.13 42.82 -30.83
CA SER A 385 -6.21 44.07 -30.05
C SER A 385 -5.42 45.14 -30.78
#